data_AF-A0A258CE09-F1
#
_entry.id   AF-A0A258CE09-F1
#
_cell.length_a   1.000
_cell.length_b   1.000
_cell.length_c   1.000
_cell.angle_alpha   90.00
_cell.angle_beta   90.00
_cell.angle_gamma   90.00
#
_symmetry.space_group_name_H-M   'P 1'
#
loop_
_entity.id
_entity.type
_entity.pdbx_description
1 polymer ?
#
loop_
_entity_poly.entity_id
_entity_poly.type
_entity_poly.pdbx_seq_one_letter_code
_entity_poly.pdbx_strand_id
1 'polypeptide(L)'
;MLKYQLDSLEGLDEGARAFYEEKEGKFQLKVDGIPQGEDVTGLKAKLEELLGESKAAKAKAREAEEAAKKAAEEAARKNGDVDALDKSWQEKLSKREQELLAEREGLAGQIKNLTVGRAATDLAAELAVQGSAKALLPHIQSRLSMDIRDGKPTVVVLDANGKPSAATLDELKAEFASDPAFAPLIVGSKASGSGAGGAKPGSGAASDSNTKAEAAKKNGDVAGFISAHLTKGN
;
A
#
# COMPACT_ATOMS: atom_id res chain seq x y z
N MET A 1 6.15 26.81 -8.12
CA MET A 1 5.43 26.15 -9.22
C MET A 1 3.99 26.67 -9.19
N LEU A 2 3.50 27.27 -10.28
CA LEU A 2 2.11 27.76 -10.35
C LEU A 2 1.15 26.57 -10.44
N LYS A 3 0.03 26.60 -9.71
CA LYS A 3 -0.98 25.54 -9.73
C LYS A 3 -2.17 26.00 -10.57
N TYR A 4 -2.84 25.05 -11.21
CA TYR A 4 -4.04 25.36 -12.00
C TYR A 4 -5.21 25.85 -11.13
N GLN A 5 -5.37 25.32 -9.91
CA GLN A 5 -6.37 25.75 -8.93
C GLN A 5 -5.73 25.95 -7.54
N LEU A 6 -6.19 26.97 -6.83
CA LEU A 6 -5.82 27.29 -5.45
C LEU A 6 -7.08 27.52 -4.61
N ASP A 7 -7.07 27.04 -3.37
CA ASP A 7 -8.15 27.30 -2.40
C ASP A 7 -8.00 28.69 -1.73
N SER A 8 -6.80 29.28 -1.73
CA SER A 8 -6.55 30.67 -1.30
C SER A 8 -5.36 31.29 -2.04
N LEU A 9 -5.32 32.62 -2.11
CA LEU A 9 -4.20 33.40 -2.67
C LEU A 9 -3.12 33.76 -1.62
N GLU A 10 -3.26 33.24 -0.39
CA GLU A 10 -2.35 33.52 0.72
C GLU A 10 -0.98 32.87 0.47
N GLY A 11 0.09 33.67 0.55
CA GLY A 11 1.44 33.23 0.26
C GLY A 11 1.85 33.26 -1.22
N LEU A 12 0.96 33.66 -2.15
CA LEU A 12 1.34 34.01 -3.51
C LEU A 12 1.88 35.44 -3.58
N ASP A 13 2.93 35.63 -4.38
CA ASP A 13 3.47 36.94 -4.77
C ASP A 13 2.41 37.78 -5.49
N GLU A 14 2.41 39.10 -5.29
CA GLU A 14 1.40 40.01 -5.87
C GLU A 14 1.35 39.93 -7.40
N GLY A 15 2.50 39.73 -8.06
CA GLY A 15 2.56 39.54 -9.51
C GLY A 15 1.93 38.22 -9.95
N ALA A 16 2.03 37.17 -9.13
CA ALA A 16 1.43 35.88 -9.42
C ALA A 16 -0.10 35.89 -9.25
N ARG A 17 -0.63 36.67 -8.29
CA ARG A 17 -2.09 36.80 -8.04
C ARG A 17 -2.85 37.38 -9.22
N ALA A 18 -2.24 38.28 -9.99
CA ALA A 18 -2.83 38.87 -11.19
C ALA A 18 -3.18 37.83 -12.28
N PHE A 19 -2.55 36.66 -12.22
CA PHE A 19 -2.82 35.56 -13.14
C PHE A 19 -3.89 34.58 -12.62
N TYR A 20 -4.56 34.82 -11.48
CA TYR A 20 -5.63 33.95 -10.99
C TYR A 20 -6.99 34.67 -10.95
N GLU A 21 -8.06 33.95 -11.32
CA GLU A 21 -9.44 34.43 -11.32
C GLU A 21 -10.32 33.52 -10.44
N GLU A 22 -11.22 34.10 -9.66
CA GLU A 22 -12.12 33.34 -8.78
C GLU A 22 -13.26 32.69 -9.59
N LYS A 23 -13.34 31.36 -9.56
CA LYS A 23 -14.44 30.57 -10.13
C LYS A 23 -14.87 29.49 -9.14
N GLU A 24 -16.17 29.47 -8.80
CA GLU A 24 -16.80 28.48 -7.90
C GLU A 24 -16.11 28.35 -6.52
N GLY A 25 -15.66 29.48 -5.94
CA GLY A 25 -15.02 29.50 -4.61
C GLY A 25 -13.56 29.02 -4.60
N LYS A 26 -12.94 28.88 -5.79
CA LYS A 26 -11.50 28.58 -5.96
C LYS A 26 -10.86 29.54 -6.94
N PHE A 27 -9.57 29.79 -6.79
CA PHE A 27 -8.79 30.66 -7.67
C PHE A 27 -8.14 29.82 -8.78
N GLN A 28 -8.53 30.04 -10.04
CA GLN A 28 -8.00 29.32 -11.20
C GLN A 28 -7.02 30.18 -11.98
N LEU A 29 -5.89 29.61 -12.41
CA LEU A 29 -4.86 30.34 -13.17
C LEU A 29 -5.39 30.69 -14.56
N LYS A 30 -5.55 31.98 -14.86
CA LYS A 30 -5.89 32.55 -16.16
C LYS A 30 -4.73 32.40 -17.14
N VAL A 31 -4.86 31.46 -18.06
CA VAL A 31 -3.90 31.18 -19.15
C VAL A 31 -4.57 31.58 -20.46
N ASP A 32 -3.95 32.49 -21.20
CA ASP A 32 -4.43 32.95 -22.50
C ASP A 32 -4.32 31.82 -23.55
N GLY A 33 -5.34 31.68 -24.40
CA GLY A 33 -5.40 30.63 -25.43
C GLY A 33 -5.90 29.24 -24.98
N ILE A 34 -6.23 29.03 -23.70
CA ILE A 34 -6.93 27.83 -23.23
C ILE A 34 -8.38 28.20 -22.91
N PRO A 35 -9.40 27.54 -23.48
CA PRO A 35 -10.79 27.77 -23.12
C PRO A 35 -11.02 27.43 -21.64
N GLN A 36 -10.92 28.45 -20.78
CA GLN A 36 -11.03 28.31 -19.33
C GLN A 36 -12.50 28.23 -18.94
N GLY A 37 -13.02 27.00 -18.94
CA GLY A 37 -14.41 26.71 -18.57
C GLY A 37 -15.35 26.52 -19.75
N GLU A 38 -14.86 26.07 -20.91
CA GLU A 38 -15.78 25.43 -21.84
C GLU A 38 -16.44 24.24 -21.15
N ASP A 39 -17.75 24.13 -21.36
CA ASP A 39 -18.64 23.20 -20.70
C ASP A 39 -18.29 21.75 -21.06
N VAL A 40 -17.33 21.18 -20.31
CA VAL A 40 -16.92 19.79 -20.43
C VAL A 40 -18.06 18.83 -20.12
N THR A 41 -19.22 19.30 -19.63
CA THR A 41 -20.39 18.44 -19.45
C THR A 41 -20.90 17.90 -20.78
N GLY A 42 -20.85 18.68 -21.87
CA GLY A 42 -21.24 18.22 -23.20
C GLY A 42 -20.28 17.16 -23.76
N LEU A 43 -18.98 17.30 -23.51
CA LEU A 43 -17.99 16.29 -23.86
C LEU A 43 -18.13 15.03 -23.00
N LYS A 44 -18.38 15.18 -21.69
CA LYS A 44 -18.64 14.06 -20.78
C LYS A 44 -19.91 13.31 -21.15
N ALA A 45 -20.99 14.02 -21.48
CA ALA A 45 -22.26 13.43 -21.93
C ALA A 45 -22.07 12.63 -23.23
N LYS A 46 -21.36 13.20 -24.22
CA LYS A 46 -21.02 12.48 -25.46
C LYS A 46 -20.10 11.30 -25.21
N LEU A 47 -19.16 11.40 -24.27
CA LEU A 47 -18.29 10.28 -23.91
C LEU A 47 -19.10 9.15 -23.27
N GLU A 48 -20.02 9.46 -22.36
CA GLU A 48 -20.92 8.46 -21.76
C GLU A 48 -21.85 7.82 -22.79
N GLU A 49 -22.40 8.63 -23.70
CA GLU A 49 -23.22 8.16 -24.83
C GLU A 49 -22.43 7.23 -25.74
N LEU A 50 -21.24 7.64 -26.21
CA LEU A 50 -20.36 6.81 -27.04
C LEU A 50 -19.92 5.53 -26.34
N LEU A 51 -19.67 5.58 -25.03
CA LEU A 51 -19.36 4.38 -24.25
C LEU A 51 -20.58 3.45 -24.13
N GLY A 52 -21.77 4.00 -23.98
CA GLY A 52 -23.03 3.26 -23.98
C GLY A 52 -23.29 2.58 -25.33
N GLU A 53 -23.18 3.33 -26.42
CA GLU A 53 -23.32 2.82 -27.78
C GLU A 53 -22.26 1.78 -28.12
N SER A 54 -21.00 2.01 -27.74
CA SER A 54 -19.91 1.05 -27.95
C SER A 54 -20.15 -0.27 -27.22
N LYS A 55 -20.61 -0.22 -25.97
CA LYS A 55 -20.99 -1.42 -25.21
C LYS A 55 -22.17 -2.14 -25.86
N ALA A 56 -23.20 -1.41 -26.28
CA ALA A 56 -24.37 -1.98 -26.93
C ALA A 56 -24.04 -2.61 -28.29
N ALA A 57 -23.19 -1.95 -29.08
CA ALA A 57 -22.69 -2.47 -30.36
C ALA A 57 -21.85 -3.73 -30.16
N LYS A 58 -20.97 -3.75 -29.15
CA LYS A 58 -20.15 -4.92 -28.82
C LYS A 58 -21.00 -6.09 -28.31
N ALA A 59 -22.03 -5.82 -27.52
CA ALA A 59 -22.98 -6.84 -27.08
C ALA A 59 -23.75 -7.45 -28.26
N LYS A 60 -24.32 -6.61 -29.14
CA LYS A 60 -25.01 -7.07 -30.36
C LYS A 60 -24.09 -7.85 -31.30
N ALA A 61 -22.84 -7.42 -31.47
CA ALA A 61 -21.87 -8.14 -32.29
C ALA A 61 -21.59 -9.54 -31.73
N ARG A 62 -21.44 -9.66 -30.40
CA ARG A 62 -21.23 -10.93 -29.73
C ARG A 62 -22.45 -11.86 -29.83
N GLU A 63 -23.66 -11.33 -29.66
CA GLU A 63 -24.90 -12.08 -29.82
C GLU A 63 -25.09 -12.56 -31.26
N ALA A 64 -24.79 -11.71 -32.25
CA ALA A 64 -24.85 -12.07 -33.66
C ALA A 64 -23.82 -13.14 -34.04
N GLU A 65 -22.59 -13.06 -33.49
CA GLU A 65 -21.56 -14.09 -33.69
C GLU A 65 -21.97 -15.43 -33.06
N GLU A 66 -22.52 -15.42 -31.84
CA GLU A 66 -23.02 -16.63 -31.17
C GLU A 66 -24.21 -17.26 -31.92
N ALA A 67 -25.12 -16.43 -32.43
CA ALA A 67 -26.25 -16.88 -33.25
C ALA A 67 -25.77 -17.48 -34.59
N ALA A 68 -24.81 -16.84 -35.25
CA ALA A 68 -24.21 -17.33 -36.49
C ALA A 68 -23.46 -18.66 -36.27
N LYS A 69 -22.69 -18.78 -35.18
CA LYS A 69 -22.03 -20.05 -34.80
C LYS A 69 -23.04 -21.16 -34.56
N LYS A 70 -24.12 -20.91 -33.81
CA LYS A 70 -25.19 -21.90 -33.58
C LYS A 70 -25.87 -22.32 -34.88
N ALA A 71 -26.17 -21.37 -35.77
CA ALA A 71 -26.80 -21.66 -37.06
C ALA A 71 -25.89 -22.48 -37.98
N ALA A 72 -24.60 -22.14 -38.05
CA ALA A 72 -23.61 -22.88 -38.81
C ALA A 72 -23.42 -24.31 -38.26
N GLU A 73 -23.40 -24.46 -36.94
CA GLU A 73 -23.26 -25.76 -36.28
C GLU A 73 -24.51 -26.65 -36.48
N GLU A 74 -25.71 -26.07 -36.43
CA GLU A 74 -26.94 -26.79 -36.76
C GLU A 74 -27.00 -27.20 -38.23
N ALA A 75 -26.53 -26.34 -39.15
CA ALA A 75 -26.46 -26.64 -40.56
C ALA A 75 -25.44 -27.76 -40.85
N ALA A 76 -24.25 -27.70 -40.25
CA ALA A 76 -23.23 -28.75 -40.36
C ALA A 76 -23.74 -30.09 -39.82
N ARG A 77 -24.43 -30.07 -38.66
CA ARG A 77 -25.06 -31.27 -38.08
C ARG A 77 -26.15 -31.86 -38.98
N LYS A 78 -26.98 -31.02 -39.61
CA LYS A 78 -28.06 -31.46 -40.52
C LYS A 78 -27.51 -31.99 -41.85
N ASN A 79 -26.40 -31.44 -42.32
CA ASN A 79 -25.78 -31.81 -43.59
C ASN A 79 -24.72 -32.92 -43.46
N GLY A 80 -24.44 -33.40 -42.25
CA GLY A 80 -23.43 -34.43 -42.01
C GLY A 80 -22.00 -33.97 -42.32
N ASP A 81 -21.74 -32.67 -42.25
CA ASP A 81 -20.41 -32.10 -42.49
C ASP A 81 -19.53 -32.28 -41.25
N VAL A 82 -18.93 -33.47 -41.16
CA VAL A 82 -18.11 -33.92 -40.02
C VAL A 82 -16.89 -33.01 -39.83
N ASP A 83 -16.28 -32.51 -40.91
CA ASP A 83 -15.10 -31.63 -40.83
C ASP A 83 -15.45 -30.27 -40.21
N ALA A 84 -16.60 -29.70 -40.56
CA ALA A 84 -17.09 -28.46 -39.95
C ALA A 84 -17.45 -28.66 -38.47
N LEU A 85 -18.03 -29.81 -38.14
CA LEU A 85 -18.38 -30.17 -36.78
C LEU A 85 -17.12 -30.38 -35.91
N ASP A 86 -16.12 -31.10 -36.41
CA ASP A 86 -14.85 -31.35 -35.71
C ASP A 86 -14.10 -30.05 -35.42
N LYS A 87 -14.06 -29.10 -36.37
CA LYS A 87 -13.50 -27.77 -36.13
C LYS A 87 -14.26 -27.00 -35.05
N SER A 88 -15.60 -27.02 -35.09
CA SER A 88 -16.43 -26.39 -34.06
C SER A 88 -16.16 -26.97 -32.66
N TRP A 89 -16.01 -28.30 -32.56
CA TRP A 89 -15.69 -28.97 -31.30
C TRP A 89 -14.28 -28.66 -30.81
N GLN A 90 -13.28 -28.65 -31.70
CA GLN A 90 -11.91 -28.26 -31.36
C GLN A 90 -11.85 -26.81 -30.83
N GLU A 91 -12.54 -25.88 -31.48
CA GLU A 91 -12.64 -24.50 -31.01
C GLU A 91 -13.31 -24.41 -29.63
N LYS A 92 -14.42 -25.14 -29.42
CA LYS A 92 -15.12 -25.18 -28.12
C LYS A 92 -14.24 -25.77 -27.03
N LEU A 93 -13.51 -26.85 -27.33
CA LEU A 93 -12.62 -27.51 -26.39
C LEU A 93 -11.48 -26.57 -26.01
N SER A 94 -10.79 -25.99 -26.99
CA SER A 94 -9.72 -25.02 -26.77
C SER A 94 -10.20 -23.82 -25.94
N LYS A 95 -11.37 -23.26 -26.27
CA LYS A 95 -11.97 -22.17 -25.50
C LYS A 95 -12.28 -22.61 -24.06
N ARG A 96 -12.84 -23.80 -23.87
CA ARG A 96 -13.17 -24.31 -22.54
C ARG A 96 -11.92 -24.59 -21.70
N GLU A 97 -10.87 -25.10 -22.32
CA GLU A 97 -9.55 -25.29 -21.68
C GLU A 97 -8.98 -23.94 -21.23
N GLN A 98 -9.02 -22.92 -22.10
CA GLN A 98 -8.58 -21.56 -21.74
C GLN A 98 -9.42 -20.97 -20.60
N GLU A 99 -10.75 -21.14 -20.63
CA GLU A 99 -11.64 -20.69 -19.55
C GLU A 99 -11.33 -21.41 -18.23
N LEU A 100 -11.12 -22.73 -18.24
CA LEU A 100 -10.74 -23.50 -17.06
C LEU A 100 -9.38 -23.08 -16.51
N LEU A 101 -8.40 -22.82 -17.39
CA LEU A 101 -7.08 -22.35 -17.00
C LEU A 101 -7.18 -20.97 -16.33
N ALA A 102 -7.91 -20.05 -16.94
CA ALA A 102 -8.13 -18.72 -16.39
C ALA A 102 -8.88 -18.77 -15.04
N GLU A 103 -9.90 -19.62 -14.93
CA GLU A 103 -10.65 -19.84 -13.68
C GLU A 103 -9.73 -20.43 -12.59
N ARG A 104 -8.91 -21.43 -12.94
CA ARG A 104 -7.93 -22.03 -12.02
C ARG A 104 -6.90 -21.00 -11.54
N GLU A 105 -6.36 -20.18 -12.44
CA GLU A 105 -5.40 -19.13 -12.09
C GLU A 105 -6.04 -18.07 -11.20
N GLY A 106 -7.28 -17.66 -11.51
CA GLY A 106 -8.06 -16.73 -10.69
C GLY A 106 -8.31 -17.28 -9.28
N LEU A 107 -8.77 -18.53 -9.17
CA LEU A 107 -8.97 -19.20 -7.88
C LEU A 107 -7.65 -19.39 -7.13
N ALA A 108 -6.58 -19.80 -7.78
CA ALA A 108 -5.26 -19.93 -7.16
C ALA A 108 -4.75 -18.59 -6.63
N GLY A 109 -4.96 -17.49 -7.38
CA GLY A 109 -4.65 -16.14 -6.94
C GLY A 109 -5.47 -15.70 -5.73
N GLN A 110 -6.77 -16.01 -5.70
CA GLN A 110 -7.64 -15.73 -4.56
C GLN A 110 -7.20 -16.50 -3.31
N ILE A 111 -6.93 -17.80 -3.44
CA ILE A 111 -6.45 -18.63 -2.32
C ILE A 111 -5.10 -18.06 -1.82
N LYS A 112 -4.17 -17.75 -2.72
CA LYS A 112 -2.90 -17.12 -2.35
C LYS A 112 -3.12 -15.83 -1.57
N ASN A 113 -3.99 -14.94 -2.02
CA ASN A 113 -4.27 -13.68 -1.33
C ASN A 113 -4.93 -13.89 0.05
N LEU A 114 -5.88 -14.82 0.15
CA LEU A 114 -6.57 -15.13 1.41
C LEU A 114 -5.66 -15.82 2.42
N THR A 115 -4.71 -16.64 1.96
CA THR A 115 -3.79 -17.39 2.82
C THR A 115 -2.54 -16.57 3.11
N VAL A 116 -1.72 -16.29 2.10
CA VAL A 116 -0.45 -15.57 2.24
C VAL A 116 -0.68 -14.09 2.50
N GLY A 117 -1.61 -13.46 1.78
CA GLY A 117 -1.88 -12.03 1.96
C GLY A 117 -2.41 -11.70 3.35
N ARG A 118 -3.26 -12.57 3.93
CA ARG A 118 -3.70 -12.46 5.32
C ARG A 118 -2.55 -12.66 6.30
N ALA A 119 -1.79 -13.75 6.18
CA ALA A 119 -0.66 -14.03 7.06
C ALA A 119 0.38 -12.88 7.04
N ALA A 120 0.65 -12.31 5.86
CA ALA A 120 1.52 -11.15 5.72
C ALA A 120 0.93 -9.89 6.39
N THR A 121 -0.38 -9.68 6.29
CA THR A 121 -1.06 -8.54 6.94
C THR A 121 -1.02 -8.65 8.45
N ASP A 122 -1.28 -9.84 8.99
CA ASP A 122 -1.21 -10.11 10.42
C ASP A 122 0.22 -9.89 10.93
N LEU A 123 1.22 -10.43 10.22
CA LEU A 123 2.63 -10.25 10.58
C LEU A 123 3.09 -8.79 10.48
N ALA A 124 2.68 -8.06 9.44
CA ALA A 124 3.00 -6.65 9.28
C ALA A 124 2.35 -5.79 10.37
N ALA A 125 1.10 -6.08 10.74
CA ALA A 125 0.41 -5.37 11.81
C ALA A 125 1.06 -5.60 13.17
N GLU A 126 1.62 -6.80 13.40
CA GLU A 126 2.31 -7.14 14.64
C GLU A 126 3.70 -6.51 14.73
N LEU A 127 4.44 -6.47 13.62
CA LEU A 127 5.79 -5.91 13.57
C LEU A 127 5.81 -4.39 13.53
N ALA A 128 4.85 -3.77 12.83
CA ALA A 128 4.95 -2.36 12.47
C ALA A 128 4.54 -1.42 13.60
N VAL A 129 5.21 -0.27 13.69
CA VAL A 129 4.71 0.87 14.47
C VAL A 129 3.32 1.27 13.94
N GLN A 130 2.44 1.70 14.83
CA GLN A 130 1.08 2.13 14.48
C GLN A 130 1.08 3.04 13.24
N GLY A 131 0.32 2.65 12.22
CA GLY A 131 0.21 3.37 10.95
C GLY A 131 1.24 3.02 9.87
N SER A 132 2.28 2.24 10.17
CA SER A 132 3.36 1.91 9.23
C SER A 132 3.29 0.51 8.59
N ALA A 133 2.33 -0.34 9.01
CA ALA A 133 2.18 -1.71 8.50
C ALA A 133 2.08 -1.80 6.96
N LYS A 134 1.43 -0.80 6.34
CA LYS A 134 1.28 -0.73 4.88
C LYS A 134 2.62 -0.64 4.14
N ALA A 135 3.66 -0.10 4.77
CA ALA A 135 5.00 -0.01 4.19
C ALA A 135 5.76 -1.33 4.26
N LEU A 136 5.55 -2.14 5.31
CA LEU A 136 6.20 -3.46 5.46
C LEU A 136 5.53 -4.55 4.64
N LEU A 137 4.21 -4.42 4.39
CA LEU A 137 3.38 -5.40 3.70
C LEU A 137 4.01 -5.96 2.40
N PRO A 138 4.47 -5.16 1.43
CA PRO A 138 5.02 -5.68 0.18
C PRO A 138 6.29 -6.51 0.37
N HIS A 139 7.12 -6.15 1.35
CA HIS A 139 8.37 -6.85 1.65
C HIS A 139 8.11 -8.17 2.39
N ILE A 140 7.14 -8.19 3.30
CA ILE A 140 6.74 -9.44 3.96
C ILE A 140 6.05 -10.37 2.96
N GLN A 141 5.16 -9.85 2.10
CA GLN A 141 4.49 -10.64 1.08
C GLN A 141 5.46 -11.27 0.07
N SER A 142 6.54 -10.57 -0.32
CA SER A 142 7.53 -11.14 -1.24
C SER A 142 8.36 -12.27 -0.62
N ARG A 143 8.40 -12.35 0.72
CA ARG A 143 9.07 -13.41 1.49
C ARG A 143 8.13 -14.54 1.90
N LEU A 144 6.87 -14.53 1.46
CA LEU A 144 5.91 -15.58 1.74
C LEU A 144 5.35 -16.15 0.44
N SER A 145 5.17 -17.47 0.41
CA SER A 145 4.52 -18.19 -0.67
C SER A 145 3.49 -19.17 -0.12
N MET A 146 2.68 -19.69 -1.04
CA MET A 146 1.71 -20.73 -0.76
C MET A 146 2.20 -22.01 -1.41
N ASP A 147 2.21 -23.09 -0.65
CA ASP A 147 2.46 -24.45 -1.14
C ASP A 147 1.28 -25.35 -0.75
N ILE A 148 1.03 -26.40 -1.53
CA ILE A 148 -0.03 -27.36 -1.24
C ILE A 148 0.64 -28.59 -0.62
N ARG A 149 0.57 -28.70 0.71
CA ARG A 149 1.05 -29.87 1.46
C ARG A 149 -0.16 -30.68 1.91
N ASP A 150 -0.16 -31.97 1.59
CA ASP A 150 -1.27 -32.89 1.92
C ASP A 150 -2.65 -32.41 1.45
N GLY A 151 -2.70 -31.75 0.29
CA GLY A 151 -3.93 -31.20 -0.28
C GLY A 151 -4.44 -29.92 0.39
N LYS A 152 -3.67 -29.32 1.32
CA LYS A 152 -4.03 -28.09 2.03
C LYS A 152 -3.09 -26.93 1.69
N PRO A 153 -3.62 -25.74 1.38
CA PRO A 153 -2.82 -24.53 1.23
C PRO A 153 -2.09 -24.20 2.53
N THR A 154 -0.77 -24.18 2.50
CA THR A 154 0.10 -23.89 3.65
C THR A 154 1.03 -22.74 3.29
N VAL A 155 1.23 -21.79 4.22
CA VAL A 155 2.17 -20.70 4.04
C VAL A 155 3.60 -21.22 4.22
N VAL A 156 4.48 -20.88 3.28
CA VAL A 156 5.90 -21.23 3.30
C VAL A 156 6.72 -19.96 3.18
N VAL A 157 7.77 -19.85 3.98
CA VAL A 157 8.70 -18.72 3.94
C VAL A 157 9.66 -18.90 2.76
N LEU A 158 9.97 -17.80 2.07
CA LEU A 158 10.95 -17.73 1.02
C LEU A 158 12.27 -17.12 1.54
N ASP A 159 13.39 -17.58 0.99
CA ASP A 159 14.69 -16.95 1.18
C ASP A 159 14.80 -15.62 0.40
N ALA A 160 15.94 -14.93 0.54
CA ALA A 160 16.21 -13.69 -0.19
C ALA A 160 16.25 -13.86 -1.73
N ASN A 161 16.38 -15.09 -2.22
CA ASN A 161 16.39 -15.41 -3.65
C ASN A 161 15.00 -15.83 -4.17
N GLY A 162 13.97 -15.81 -3.32
CA GLY A 162 12.61 -16.22 -3.66
C GLY A 162 12.41 -17.73 -3.71
N LYS A 163 13.33 -18.52 -3.14
CA LYS A 163 13.20 -19.99 -3.06
C LYS A 163 12.56 -20.41 -1.73
N PRO A 164 11.75 -21.48 -1.72
CA PRO A 164 11.21 -22.03 -0.48
C PRO A 164 12.32 -22.34 0.53
N SER A 165 12.18 -21.84 1.74
CA SER A 165 13.12 -22.08 2.84
C SER A 165 12.47 -22.95 3.91
N ALA A 166 13.30 -23.51 4.79
CA ALA A 166 12.84 -24.21 5.99
C ALA A 166 12.49 -23.24 7.14
N ALA A 167 12.54 -21.92 6.89
CA ALA A 167 12.31 -20.92 7.92
C ALA A 167 10.84 -20.89 8.36
N THR A 168 10.64 -20.59 9.64
CA THR A 168 9.30 -20.38 10.20
C THR A 168 8.86 -18.92 10.08
N LEU A 169 7.56 -18.66 10.27
CA LEU A 169 7.03 -17.29 10.30
C LEU A 169 7.66 -16.46 11.44
N ASP A 170 7.98 -17.08 12.57
CA ASP A 170 8.63 -16.42 13.70
C ASP A 170 10.10 -16.06 13.40
N GLU A 171 10.81 -16.91 12.67
CA GLU A 171 12.17 -16.61 12.22
C GLU A 171 12.16 -15.48 11.18
N LEU A 172 11.20 -15.48 10.25
CA LEU A 172 11.00 -14.37 9.32
C LEU A 172 10.72 -13.06 10.07
N LYS A 173 9.87 -13.12 11.10
CA LYS A 173 9.58 -11.97 11.97
C LYS A 173 10.85 -11.42 12.62
N ALA A 174 11.69 -12.30 13.18
CA ALA A 174 12.94 -11.93 13.81
C ALA A 174 13.94 -11.33 12.80
N GLU A 175 13.99 -11.86 11.57
CA GLU A 175 14.81 -11.34 10.48
C GLU A 175 14.42 -9.90 10.13
N PHE A 176 13.12 -9.65 9.90
CA PHE A 176 12.62 -8.30 9.63
C PHE A 176 12.86 -7.34 10.81
N ALA A 177 12.66 -7.80 12.04
CA ALA A 177 12.92 -7.01 13.24
C ALA A 177 14.40 -6.64 13.43
N SER A 178 15.30 -7.46 12.91
CA SER A 178 16.76 -7.26 13.02
C SER A 178 17.34 -6.47 11.84
N ASP A 179 16.58 -6.24 10.77
CA ASP A 179 17.03 -5.53 9.58
C ASP A 179 17.07 -4.00 9.85
N PRO A 180 18.25 -3.36 9.76
CA PRO A 180 18.39 -1.92 9.96
C PRO A 180 17.53 -1.08 9.00
N ALA A 181 17.20 -1.58 7.82
CA ALA A 181 16.38 -0.86 6.84
C ALA A 181 14.92 -0.70 7.30
N PHE A 182 14.41 -1.65 8.08
CA PHE A 182 13.03 -1.63 8.60
C PHE A 182 12.93 -1.12 10.04
N ALA A 183 14.07 -0.90 10.72
CA ALA A 183 14.11 -0.44 12.11
C ALA A 183 13.22 0.79 12.41
N PRO A 184 13.11 1.83 11.55
CA PRO A 184 12.21 2.97 11.81
C PRO A 184 10.71 2.63 11.74
N LEU A 185 10.37 1.52 11.09
CA LEU A 185 8.99 1.09 10.85
C LEU A 185 8.57 -0.02 11.80
N ILE A 186 9.49 -0.63 12.54
CA ILE A 186 9.21 -1.75 13.45
C ILE A 186 9.03 -1.24 14.86
N VAL A 187 8.07 -1.80 15.59
CA VAL A 187 7.89 -1.52 17.01
C VAL A 187 9.19 -1.91 17.71
N GLY A 188 9.96 -0.90 18.13
CA GLY A 188 11.20 -1.11 18.87
C GLY A 188 10.93 -2.08 20.00
N SER A 189 11.74 -3.14 20.07
CA SER A 189 11.61 -4.16 21.10
C SER A 189 11.53 -3.46 22.46
N LYS A 190 10.44 -3.69 23.19
CA LYS A 190 10.32 -3.27 24.60
C LYS A 190 11.40 -3.90 25.50
N ALA A 191 12.28 -4.74 24.94
CA ALA A 191 13.54 -5.16 25.52
C ALA A 191 14.62 -4.08 25.34
N SER A 192 14.77 -3.25 26.38
CA SER A 192 16.02 -2.65 26.84
C SER A 192 17.05 -2.15 25.79
N GLY A 193 17.04 -0.82 25.56
CA GLY A 193 18.29 -0.05 25.47
C GLY A 193 18.87 0.20 24.08
N SER A 194 18.48 1.32 23.48
CA SER A 194 19.44 2.20 22.81
C SER A 194 18.83 3.60 22.76
N GLY A 195 19.01 4.34 23.87
CA GLY A 195 18.84 5.78 23.84
C GLY A 195 19.77 6.34 22.78
N ALA A 196 19.20 7.04 21.79
CA ALA A 196 19.97 7.85 20.87
C ALA A 196 20.65 8.97 21.68
N GLY A 197 21.85 8.66 22.20
CA GLY A 197 22.80 9.65 22.68
C GLY A 197 23.29 10.43 21.49
N GLY A 198 22.86 11.69 21.38
CA GLY A 198 23.22 12.51 20.23
C GLY A 198 22.59 13.89 20.17
N ALA A 199 22.23 14.50 21.29
CA ALA A 199 21.95 15.93 21.33
C ALA A 199 22.44 16.48 22.67
N LYS A 200 23.52 17.26 22.61
CA LYS A 200 23.97 18.14 23.70
C LYS A 200 22.77 18.92 24.26
N PRO A 201 22.43 18.79 25.55
CA PRO A 201 21.63 19.83 26.19
C PRO A 201 22.55 21.02 26.39
N GLY A 202 22.21 22.11 25.70
CA GLY A 202 22.79 23.42 25.98
C GLY A 202 22.65 23.73 27.47
N SER A 203 23.75 24.21 28.05
CA SER A 203 23.80 24.81 29.36
C SER A 203 22.75 25.93 29.46
N GLY A 204 21.82 25.81 30.39
CA GLY A 204 20.91 26.91 30.70
C GLY A 204 19.59 26.50 31.35
N ALA A 205 19.64 25.96 32.57
CA ALA A 205 18.58 26.12 33.57
C ALA A 205 19.07 25.62 34.93
N ALA A 206 19.06 26.51 35.92
CA ALA A 206 19.47 26.24 37.29
C ALA A 206 18.56 25.18 37.95
N SER A 207 19.11 24.00 38.24
CA SER A 207 18.56 23.12 39.27
C SER A 207 19.32 23.38 40.56
N ASP A 208 18.67 24.05 41.50
CA ASP A 208 19.20 24.45 42.80
C ASP A 208 19.39 23.27 43.78
N SER A 209 19.76 22.10 43.29
CA SER A 209 20.01 20.91 44.11
C SER A 209 21.37 21.03 44.78
N ASN A 210 21.38 21.20 46.10
CA ASN A 210 22.60 21.23 46.91
C ASN A 210 23.21 19.83 47.00
N THR A 211 23.85 19.38 45.92
CA THR A 211 24.43 18.04 45.74
C THR A 211 25.43 17.68 46.84
N LYS A 212 26.09 18.69 47.44
CA LYS A 212 26.97 18.53 48.60
C LYS A 212 26.23 18.09 49.86
N ALA A 213 25.01 18.59 50.09
CA ALA A 213 24.18 18.18 51.21
C ALA A 213 23.67 16.73 51.03
N GLU A 214 23.29 16.34 49.81
CA GLU A 214 22.87 14.95 49.55
C GLU A 214 24.02 13.95 49.70
N ALA A 215 25.23 14.31 49.24
CA ALA A 215 26.41 13.48 49.42
C ALA A 215 26.78 13.31 50.91
N ALA A 216 26.73 14.39 51.70
CA ALA A 216 26.99 14.34 53.14
C ALA A 216 25.95 13.48 53.89
N LYS A 217 24.67 13.58 53.52
CA LYS A 217 23.60 12.74 54.08
C LYS A 217 23.80 11.25 53.78
N LYS A 218 24.23 10.92 52.56
CA LYS A 218 24.49 9.53 52.15
C LYS A 218 25.66 8.91 52.91
N ASN A 219 26.66 9.72 53.27
CA ASN A 219 27.87 9.28 53.96
C ASN A 219 27.78 9.40 55.50
N GLY A 220 26.65 9.84 56.04
CA GLY A 220 26.48 10.04 57.49
C GLY A 220 27.30 11.21 58.07
N ASP A 221 27.81 12.10 57.23
CA ASP A 221 28.60 13.26 57.63
C ASP A 221 27.69 14.43 58.01
N VAL A 222 27.40 14.52 59.31
CA VAL A 222 26.51 15.55 59.87
C VAL A 222 27.13 16.95 59.78
N ALA A 223 28.46 17.08 59.90
CA ALA A 223 29.15 18.36 59.83
C ALA A 223 29.18 18.93 58.40
N GLY A 224 29.39 18.07 57.41
CA GLY A 224 29.30 18.40 55.99
C GLY A 224 27.89 18.81 55.57
N PHE A 225 26.86 18.15 56.11
CA PHE A 225 25.45 18.48 55.83
C PHE A 225 25.08 19.88 56.34
N ILE A 226 25.45 20.21 57.58
CA ILE A 226 25.17 21.51 58.20
C ILE A 226 25.91 22.64 57.46
N SER A 227 27.20 22.44 57.13
CA SER A 227 28.00 23.43 56.41
C SER A 227 27.44 23.72 55.01
N ALA A 228 27.01 22.69 54.28
CA ALA A 228 26.39 22.86 52.98
C ALA A 228 25.08 23.68 53.03
N HIS A 229 24.34 23.61 54.14
CA HIS A 229 23.11 24.40 54.33
C HIS A 229 23.37 25.84 54.78
N LEU A 230 24.39 26.10 55.61
CA LEU A 230 24.72 27.47 56.02
C LEU A 230 25.34 28.31 54.89
N THR A 231 26.02 27.68 53.91
CA THR A 231 26.71 28.40 52.83
C THR A 231 25.77 28.97 51.76
N LYS A 232 24.48 28.59 51.75
CA LYS A 232 23.47 29.18 50.82
C LYS A 232 22.86 30.51 51.30
N GLY A 233 23.25 31.00 52.48
CA GLY A 233 22.73 32.22 53.08
C GLY A 233 23.77 33.34 53.18
N ASN A 234 24.41 33.72 52.07
CA ASN A 234 25.05 35.02 51.88
C ASN A 234 25.22 35.34 50.39
#